data_AF-A0A7Y2XAR2-F1
#
_entry.id   AF-A0A7Y2XAR2-F1
#
_cell.length_a   1.000
_cell.length_b   1.000
_cell.length_c   1.000
_cell.angle_alpha   90.00
_cell.angle_beta   90.00
_cell.angle_gamma   90.00
#
_symmetry.space_group_name_H-M   'P 1'
#
loop_
_entity.id
_entity.type
_entity.pdbx_description
1 polymer ?
#
loop_
_entity_poly.entity_id
_entity_poly.type
_entity_poly.pdbx_seq_one_letter_code
_entity_poly.pdbx_strand_id
1 'polypeptide(L)' 'MTLILYDLQGKTIITGELHEGRNIYKLDISSVPNGLFIIQINNDNYWSKAHRILKQ' A
#
# COMPACT_ATOMS: atom_id res chain seq x y z
N MET A 1 8.17 8.10 4.58
CA MET A 1 7.45 6.81 4.65
C MET A 1 6.65 6.64 3.37
N THR A 2 6.67 5.44 2.80
CA THR A 2 5.86 5.15 1.61
C THR A 2 4.85 4.05 1.88
N LEU A 3 3.72 4.15 1.22
CA LEU A 3 2.65 3.16 1.16
C LEU A 3 2.66 2.58 -0.25
N ILE A 4 2.78 1.26 -0.37
CA ILE A 4 2.86 0.59 -1.67
C ILE A 4 1.81 -0.52 -1.71
N LEU A 5 1.07 -0.58 -2.81
CA LEU A 5 0.16 -1.67 -3.12
C LEU A 5 0.80 -2.56 -4.19
N TYR A 6 0.95 -3.84 -3.89
CA TYR A 6 1.48 -4.85 -4.79
C TYR A 6 0.40 -5.85 -5.21
N ASP A 7 0.53 -6.40 -6.42
CA ASP A 7 -0.11 -7.67 -6.73
C ASP A 7 0.62 -8.85 -6.06
N LEU A 8 0.08 -10.06 -6.20
CA LEU A 8 0.65 -11.27 -5.62
C LEU A 8 1.97 -11.72 -6.28
N GLN A 9 2.33 -11.14 -7.43
CA GLN A 9 3.60 -11.39 -8.11
C GLN A 9 4.68 -10.38 -7.65
N GLY A 10 4.34 -9.46 -6.74
CA GLY A 10 5.24 -8.42 -6.25
C GLY A 10 5.36 -7.21 -7.17
N LYS A 11 4.50 -7.08 -8.20
CA LYS A 11 4.47 -5.89 -9.05
C LYS A 11 3.82 -4.75 -8.30
N THR A 12 4.48 -3.59 -8.27
CA THR A 12 3.90 -2.35 -7.76
C THR A 12 2.72 -1.90 -8.63
N ILE A 13 1.57 -1.69 -7.99
CA ILE A 13 0.34 -1.20 -8.61
C ILE A 13 0.13 0.28 -8.29
N ILE A 14 0.27 0.66 -7.02
CA ILE A 14 0.14 2.05 -6.56
C ILE A 14 1.23 2.36 -5.53
N THR A 15 1.77 3.57 -5.59
CA THR A 15 2.64 4.14 -4.55
C THR A 15 2.00 5.43 -4.02
N GLY A 16 2.02 5.60 -2.71
CA GLY A 16 1.62 6.82 -2.02
C GLY A 16 2.65 7.24 -1.00
N GLU A 17 2.74 8.54 -0.73
CA GLU A 17 3.62 9.09 0.29
C GLU A 17 2.85 9.33 1.60
N LEU A 18 3.47 8.96 2.71
CA LEU A 18 2.96 9.21 4.05
C LEU A 18 3.81 10.31 4.69
N HIS A 19 3.22 11.49 4.89
CA HIS A 19 3.88 12.66 5.48
C HIS A 19 3.51 12.83 6.95
N GLU A 20 4.50 13.20 7.77
CA GLU A 20 4.32 13.44 9.19
C GLU A 20 3.17 14.43 9.51
N GLY A 21 2.56 14.28 10.68
CA GLY A 21 1.44 15.12 11.13
C GLY A 21 0.05 14.62 10.73
N ARG A 22 -0.05 13.50 10.00
CA ARG A 22 -1.33 12.80 9.73
C ARG A 22 -1.30 11.38 10.26
N ASN A 23 -2.39 10.98 10.92
CA ASN A 23 -2.57 9.62 11.45
C ASN A 23 -3.47 8.75 10.56
N ILE A 24 -4.22 9.36 9.63
CA ILE A 24 -5.14 8.68 8.72
C ILE A 24 -4.77 9.05 7.29
N TYR A 25 -4.62 8.03 6.45
CA TYR A 25 -4.31 8.15 5.04
C TYR A 25 -5.35 7.40 4.23
N LYS A 26 -5.62 7.89 3.03
CA LYS A 26 -6.53 7.27 2.08
C LYS A 26 -5.77 6.99 0.79
N LEU A 27 -5.90 5.75 0.32
CA LEU A 27 -5.40 5.33 -0.98
C LEU A 27 -6.60 5.06 -1.86
N ASP A 28 -6.72 5.77 -2.99
CA ASP A 28 -7.76 5.48 -3.96
C ASP A 28 -7.36 4.23 -4.76
N ILE A 29 -8.19 3.18 -4.65
CA ILE A 29 -8.01 1.90 -5.35
C ILE A 29 -9.18 1.63 -6.31
N SER A 30 -9.97 2.64 -6.67
CA SER A 30 -11.16 2.50 -7.52
C SER A 30 -10.86 1.92 -8.90
N SER A 31 -9.70 2.25 -9.47
CA SER A 31 -9.24 1.72 -10.77
C SER A 31 -8.63 0.33 -10.70
N VAL A 32 -8.37 -0.19 -9.50
CA VAL A 32 -7.74 -1.51 -9.30
C VAL A 32 -8.80 -2.60 -9.47
N PRO A 33 -8.55 -3.65 -10.26
CA PRO A 33 -9.48 -4.78 -10.37
C PRO A 33 -9.75 -5.46 -9.02
N ASN A 34 -10.89 -6.14 -8.91
CA ASN A 34 -11.17 -6.97 -7.74
C ASN A 34 -10.16 -8.11 -7.66
N GLY A 35 -9.72 -8.45 -6.44
CA GLY A 35 -8.67 -9.43 -6.25
C GLY A 35 -7.92 -9.27 -4.92
N LEU A 36 -6.91 -10.11 -4.76
CA LEU A 36 -6.02 -10.10 -3.59
C LEU A 36 -4.77 -9.27 -3.89
N PHE A 37 -4.41 -8.43 -2.93
CA PHE A 37 -3.25 -7.53 -3.00
C PHE A 37 -2.49 -7.52 -1.69
N ILE A 38 -1.27 -7.01 -1.72
CA ILE A 38 -0.45 -6.77 -0.54
C ILE A 38 -0.29 -5.26 -0.40
N ILE A 39 -0.72 -4.70 0.73
CA ILE A 39 -0.41 -3.32 1.08
C ILE A 39 0.78 -3.32 2.04
N GLN A 40 1.78 -2.50 1.77
CA GLN A 40 2.99 -2.39 2.56
C GLN A 40 3.26 -0.93 2.90
N ILE A 41 3.55 -0.68 4.17
CA ILE A 41 4.13 0.59 4.62
C ILE A 41 5.62 0.35 4.83
N ASN A 42 6.46 1.22 4.28
CA ASN A 42 7.88 1.26 4.59
C ASN A 42 8.26 2.61 5.19
N ASN A 43 9.29 2.60 6.02
CA ASN A 43 10.00 3.80 6.43
C ASN A 43 11.46 3.69 6.01
N ASP A 44 11.69 3.81 4.70
CA ASP A 44 12.93 3.94 3.91
C ASP A 44 14.21 3.16 4.29
N ASN A 45 14.40 2.69 5.53
CA ASN A 45 15.45 1.79 6.01
C ASN A 45 15.20 1.18 7.42
N TYR A 46 14.16 1.58 8.17
CA TYR A 46 14.02 1.20 9.59
C TYR A 46 13.03 0.08 9.86
N TRP A 47 11.90 0.08 9.16
CA TRP A 47 10.88 -0.96 9.32
C TRP A 47 9.98 -1.01 8.09
N SER A 48 9.38 -2.17 7.88
CA SER A 48 8.25 -2.31 6.98
C SER A 48 7.17 -3.18 7.62
N LYS A 49 5.93 -2.94 7.24
CA LYS A 49 4.80 -3.77 7.65
C LYS A 49 3.91 -3.99 6.45
N ALA A 50 3.57 -5.25 6.20
CA ALA A 50 2.71 -5.64 5.10
C ALA A 50 1.41 -6.27 5.63
N HIS A 51 0.34 -6.12 4.86
CA HIS A 51 -0.93 -6.77 5.11
C HIS A 51 -1.56 -7.19 3.79
N ARG A 52 -2.26 -8.33 3.79
CA ARG A 52 -2.99 -8.79 2.62
C ARG A 52 -4.40 -8.22 2.64
N ILE A 53 -4.84 -7.66 1.52
CA ILE A 53 -6.20 -7.12 1.38
C ILE A 53 -6.93 -7.83 0.24
N LEU A 54 -8.23 -8.02 0.40
CA LEU A 54 -9.13 -8.50 -0.64
C LEU A 54 -10.01 -7.33 -1.08
N LYS A 55 -9.92 -6.94 -2.35
CA LYS A 55 -10.84 -5.98 -2.97
C LYS A 55 -12.00 -6.74 -3.61
N GLN A 56 -13.23 -6.39 -3.21
CA GLN A 56 -14.49 -6.95 -3.69
C GLN A 56 -15.26 -5.93 -4.52
#